data_AF-A0A5B7G9S6-F1
#
_entry.id   AF-A0A5B7G9S6-F1
#
_cell.length_a   1.000
_cell.length_b   1.000
_cell.length_c   1.000
_cell.angle_alpha   90.00
_cell.angle_beta   90.00
_cell.angle_gamma   90.00
#
_symmetry.space_group_name_H-M   'P 1'
#
loop_
_entity.id
_entity.type
_entity.pdbx_description
1 polymer ?
#
loop_
_entity_poly.entity_id
_entity_poly.type
_entity_poly.pdbx_seq_one_letter_code
_entity_poly.pdbx_strand_id
1 'polypeptide(L)'
;MMYNDLFLYHIKHDRWIQVLGPHSPPPRSGHQAVAVGRGGGQLWIFGGEFSSMTQSHFYHFKDLWVFHLSENKWEKVTCRTTL
;
A
#
# COMPACT_ATOMS: atom_id res chain seq x y z
N MET A 1 3.78 1.80 -16.81
CA MET A 1 2.56 1.13 -16.28
C MET A 1 2.61 1.26 -14.76
N MET A 2 1.50 1.59 -14.11
CA MET A 2 1.43 1.74 -12.65
C MET A 2 0.62 0.57 -12.09
N TYR A 3 1.05 0.02 -10.96
CA TYR A 3 0.44 -1.15 -10.33
C TYR A 3 0.04 -0.85 -8.88
N ASN A 4 -0.92 -1.63 -8.36
CA ASN A 4 -1.33 -1.64 -6.96
C ASN A 4 -1.21 -3.04 -6.33
N ASP A 5 -0.57 -3.99 -7.03
CA ASP A 5 -0.38 -5.33 -6.52
C ASP A 5 0.54 -5.33 -5.30
N LEU A 6 0.23 -6.18 -4.33
CA LEU A 6 1.09 -6.49 -3.20
C LEU A 6 1.43 -7.98 -3.24
N PHE A 7 2.72 -8.29 -3.19
CA PHE A 7 3.22 -9.66 -3.11
C PHE A 7 3.97 -9.87 -1.80
N LEU A 8 3.68 -10.99 -1.13
CA LEU A 8 4.39 -11.44 0.06
C LEU A 8 5.29 -12.62 -0.32
N TYR A 9 6.55 -12.55 0.07
CA TYR A 9 7.49 -13.65 -0.12
C TYR A 9 7.52 -14.56 1.11
N HIS A 10 7.16 -15.83 0.91
CA HIS A 10 7.18 -16.84 1.96
C HIS A 10 8.52 -17.58 1.99
N ILE A 11 9.46 -17.09 2.80
CA ILE A 11 10.85 -17.59 2.86
C ILE A 11 10.95 -19.11 3.01
N LYS A 12 10.23 -19.72 3.97
CA LYS A 12 10.35 -21.18 4.22
C LYS A 12 9.85 -22.07 3.06
N HIS A 13 9.00 -21.53 2.21
CA HIS A 13 8.36 -22.28 1.12
C HIS A 13 8.81 -21.79 -0.26
N ASP A 14 9.77 -20.85 -0.30
CA ASP A 14 10.33 -20.26 -1.52
C ASP A 14 9.26 -19.91 -2.57
N ARG A 15 8.24 -19.16 -2.15
CA ARG A 15 7.14 -18.80 -3.04
C ARG A 15 6.61 -17.40 -2.77
N TRP A 16 6.17 -16.76 -3.85
CA TRP A 16 5.43 -15.52 -3.80
C TRP A 16 3.93 -15.79 -3.66
N ILE A 17 3.28 -15.00 -2.82
CA ILE A 17 1.83 -15.00 -2.64
C ILE A 17 1.34 -13.61 -3.00
N GLN A 18 0.48 -13.51 -4.00
CA GLN A 18 -0.23 -12.26 -4.29
C GLN A 18 -1.31 -12.05 -3.24
N VAL A 19 -1.31 -10.87 -2.62
CA VAL A 19 -2.38 -10.47 -1.71
C VAL A 19 -3.55 -9.98 -2.54
N LEU A 20 -4.65 -10.73 -2.49
CA LEU A 20 -5.91 -10.34 -3.10
C LEU A 20 -6.81 -9.74 -2.02
N GLY A 21 -7.23 -8.50 -2.19
CA GLY A 21 -8.10 -7.86 -1.21
C GLY A 21 -8.85 -6.67 -1.79
N PRO A 22 -10.14 -6.51 -1.47
CA PRO A 22 -10.84 -5.26 -1.75
C PRO A 22 -10.19 -4.12 -0.94
N HIS A 23 -10.18 -2.92 -1.52
CA HIS A 23 -9.73 -1.68 -0.86
C HIS A 23 -8.20 -1.51 -0.72
N SER A 24 -7.40 -2.07 -1.64
CA SER A 24 -6.00 -1.66 -1.79
C SER A 24 -5.88 -0.17 -2.15
N PRO A 25 -4.76 0.49 -1.81
CA PRO A 25 -4.44 1.81 -2.36
C PRO A 25 -4.50 1.79 -3.90
N PRO A 26 -4.94 2.89 -4.55
CA PRO A 26 -4.84 3.03 -6.00
C PRO A 26 -3.41 2.84 -6.53
N PRO A 27 -3.23 2.45 -7.81
CA PRO A 27 -1.91 2.26 -8.41
C PRO A 27 -1.01 3.48 -8.22
N ARG A 28 0.21 3.25 -7.73
CA ARG A 28 1.15 4.31 -7.36
C ARG A 28 2.60 3.84 -7.38
N SER A 29 3.51 4.77 -7.67
CA SER A 29 4.96 4.60 -7.53
C SER A 29 5.55 5.74 -6.70
N GLY A 30 6.85 5.66 -6.35
CA GLY A 30 7.52 6.72 -5.58
C GLY A 30 6.96 6.95 -4.17
N HIS A 31 6.17 6.01 -3.64
CA HIS A 31 5.63 6.09 -2.28
C HIS A 31 6.70 5.71 -1.26
N GLN A 32 6.60 6.25 -0.05
CA GLN A 32 7.42 5.81 1.08
C GLN A 32 6.76 4.61 1.74
N ALA A 33 7.55 3.64 2.18
CA ALA A 33 7.09 2.43 2.84
C ALA A 33 7.89 2.14 4.12
N VAL A 34 7.21 1.81 5.21
CA VAL A 34 7.82 1.47 6.51
C VAL A 34 7.11 0.27 7.12
N ALA A 35 7.87 -0.73 7.56
CA ALA A 35 7.35 -1.89 8.28
C ALA A 35 7.57 -1.74 9.79
N VAL A 36 6.56 -2.09 10.59
CA VAL A 36 6.63 -2.07 12.06
C VAL A 36 6.04 -3.35 12.66
N GLY A 37 6.59 -3.81 13.78
CA GLY A 37 6.17 -5.05 14.46
C GLY A 37 4.91 -4.93 15.33
N ARG A 38 4.14 -3.83 15.24
CA ARG A 38 2.91 -3.64 16.02
C ARG A 38 1.75 -4.45 15.44
N GLY A 39 0.80 -4.87 16.28
CA GLY A 39 -0.46 -5.49 15.83
C GLY A 39 -0.31 -6.81 15.06
N GLY A 40 0.78 -7.55 15.26
CA GLY A 40 1.10 -8.75 14.47
C GLY A 40 1.78 -8.45 13.12
N GLY A 41 2.23 -7.20 12.91
CA GLY A 41 2.94 -6.74 11.73
C GLY A 41 2.09 -5.74 10.94
N GLN A 42 2.67 -4.59 10.63
CA GLN A 42 2.03 -3.55 9.82
C GLN A 42 3.02 -3.02 8.77
N LEU A 43 2.53 -2.83 7.55
CA LEU A 43 3.22 -2.12 6.48
C LEU A 43 2.49 -0.82 6.21
N TRP A 44 3.18 0.29 6.42
CA TRP A 44 2.65 1.63 6.21
C TRP A 44 3.16 2.16 4.88
N ILE A 45 2.27 2.79 4.10
CA ILE A 45 2.65 3.53 2.90
C ILE A 45 2.08 4.94 2.93
N PHE A 46 2.89 5.92 2.53
CA PHE A 46 2.48 7.31 2.42
C PHE A 46 2.80 7.89 1.04
N GLY A 47 1.82 8.60 0.50
CA GLY A 47 1.97 9.36 -0.74
C GLY A 47 2.30 8.51 -1.96
N GLY A 48 3.22 9.00 -2.78
CA GLY A 48 3.53 8.48 -4.11
C GLY A 48 2.78 9.19 -5.22
N GLU A 49 2.88 8.68 -6.42
CA GLU A 49 2.32 9.30 -7.62
C GLU A 49 1.77 8.29 -8.62
N PHE A 50 0.76 8.73 -9.36
CA PHE A 50 0.20 8.05 -10.51
C PHE A 50 0.45 8.87 -11.77
N SER A 51 0.90 8.22 -12.83
CA SER A 51 0.95 8.78 -14.18
C SER A 51 0.24 7.83 -15.13
N SER A 52 -0.62 8.37 -15.99
CA SER A 52 -1.16 7.61 -17.12
C SER A 52 -0.04 7.23 -18.09
N MET A 53 -0.29 6.21 -18.90
CA MET A 53 0.67 5.73 -19.90
C MET A 53 1.00 6.79 -20.97
N THR A 54 0.03 7.68 -21.26
CA THR A 54 0.16 8.84 -22.14
C THR A 54 0.79 10.05 -21.46
N GLN A 55 1.06 9.99 -20.15
CA GLN A 55 1.51 11.11 -19.30
C GLN A 55 0.56 12.32 -19.28
N SER A 56 -0.69 12.16 -19.75
CA SER A 56 -1.70 13.22 -19.76
C SER A 56 -2.39 13.40 -18.41
N HIS A 57 -2.37 12.39 -17.54
CA HIS A 57 -2.92 12.45 -16.19
C HIS A 57 -1.84 12.15 -15.19
N PHE A 58 -1.59 13.10 -14.29
CA PHE A 58 -0.64 12.99 -13.22
C PHE A 58 -1.33 13.31 -11.89
N TYR A 59 -1.06 12.53 -10.85
CA TYR A 59 -1.63 12.73 -9.52
C TYR A 59 -0.62 12.41 -8.43
N HIS A 60 -0.35 13.37 -7.53
CA HIS A 60 0.42 13.14 -6.32
C HIS A 60 -0.49 12.78 -5.15
N PHE A 61 -0.32 11.59 -4.60
CA PHE A 61 -1.04 11.15 -3.43
C PHE A 61 -0.50 11.83 -2.17
N LYS A 62 -1.40 12.17 -1.25
CA LYS A 62 -1.09 12.68 0.10
C LYS A 62 -1.81 11.88 1.19
N ASP A 63 -2.23 10.66 0.85
CA ASP A 63 -2.95 9.77 1.74
C ASP A 63 -1.99 8.79 2.45
N LEU A 64 -2.46 8.29 3.60
CA LEU A 64 -1.77 7.31 4.42
C LEU A 64 -2.57 6.01 4.40
N TRP A 65 -1.89 4.91 4.18
CA TRP A 65 -2.47 3.57 4.20
C TRP A 65 -1.65 2.66 5.11
N VAL A 66 -2.33 1.71 5.74
CA VAL A 66 -1.71 0.63 6.49
C VAL A 66 -2.23 -0.70 5.98
N PHE A 67 -1.32 -1.64 5.79
CA PHE A 67 -1.63 -3.03 5.57
C PHE A 67 -1.34 -3.81 6.86
N HIS A 68 -2.37 -4.41 7.43
CA HIS A 68 -2.28 -5.24 8.63
C HIS A 68 -1.92 -6.68 8.20
N LEU A 69 -0.68 -7.11 8.48
CA LEU A 69 -0.18 -8.41 8.02
C LEU A 69 -0.92 -9.58 8.68
N SER A 70 -1.31 -9.41 9.95
CA SER A 70 -2.06 -10.40 10.73
C SER A 70 -3.47 -10.65 10.17
N GLU A 71 -4.08 -9.63 9.56
CA GLU A 71 -5.44 -9.69 9.00
C GLU A 71 -5.47 -9.79 7.47
N ASN A 72 -4.31 -9.65 6.81
CA ASN A 72 -4.17 -9.60 5.37
C ASN A 72 -5.08 -8.52 4.72
N LYS A 73 -5.12 -7.33 5.34
CA LYS A 73 -6.11 -6.30 5.02
C LYS A 73 -5.51 -4.90 4.92
N TRP A 74 -5.93 -4.16 3.90
CA TRP A 74 -5.65 -2.73 3.75
C TRP A 74 -6.67 -1.87 4.50
N GLU A 75 -6.19 -0.79 5.08
CA GLU A 75 -6.98 0.26 5.70
C GLU A 75 -6.46 1.63 5.26
N LYS A 76 -7.37 2.51 4.84
CA LYS A 76 -7.06 3.92 4.60
C LYS A 76 -7.13 4.67 5.91
N VAL A 77 -6.02 5.27 6.33
CA VAL A 77 -5.95 6.00 7.58
C VAL A 77 -6.43 7.43 7.34
N THR A 78 -7.54 7.80 7.98
CA THR A 78 -8.05 9.18 7.95
C THR A 78 -7.54 9.93 9.17
N CYS A 79 -6.81 11.03 8.95
CA CYS A 79 -6.53 11.96 10.03
C CYS A 79 -7.83 12.70 10.39
N ARG A 80 -8.32 12.52 11.62
CA ARG A 80 -9.35 13.38 12.19
C ARG A 80 -8.63 14.48 12.94
N THR A 81 -8.59 15.68 12.38
CA THR A 81 -8.20 16.86 13.13
C THR A 81 -9.31 17.13 14.14
N THR A 82 -9.07 16.89 15.41
CA THR A 82 -9.90 17.47 16.47
C THR A 82 -9.55 18.95 16.53
N LEU A 83 -10.49 19.82 16.15
CA LEU A 83 -10.40 21.26 16.42
C LEU A 83 -10.66 21.52 17.92
#